data_AF-A0AAE3IK76-F1
#
_entry.id   AF-A0AAE3IK76-F1
#
_cell.length_a   1.000
_cell.length_b   1.000
_cell.length_c   1.000
_cell.angle_alpha   90.00
_cell.angle_beta   90.00
_cell.angle_gamma   90.00
#
_symmetry.space_group_name_H-M   'P 1'
#
loop_
_entity.id
_entity.type
_entity.pdbx_description
1 polymer ?
#
loop_
_entity_poly.entity_id
_entity_poly.type
_entity_poly.pdbx_seq_one_letter_code
_entity_poly.pdbx_strand_id
1 'polypeptide(L)'
;MTITLNTDYDVALSTALLGYVGETNARPVSVEGMEIDGADRYVMTIDYGDGVQYEVDITGGQWTPTADILRSAQTVSCQICAKKLSGQEYILLKKSRIFRLRIGAAIGDTAIPSPVVAMDALDRIDAIGRQAHADMQTAVTAAETATTAAENAKKSATAAGLSADTATQAAERAETAQASAETSATQADTARQGAETARQQAVTAQNTAKISAAQASVSAQQTDADKIVTAGYAKTAKTNADSTAADRQAVQTLATQVTADKANVAENTAKVAEDRTAAETAAQTVQAVADSLPDDYVTAVGKIAENTAEISAVKLTDKELTRRVNALYDLGNGITHQFETD
;
A
#
# COMPACT_ATOMS: atom_id res chain seq x y z
N MET A 1 123.98 -3.43 18.33
CA MET A 1 125.18 -3.06 17.54
C MET A 1 125.56 -1.65 17.94
N THR A 2 126.83 -1.31 18.02
CA THR A 2 127.32 0.06 18.21
C THR A 2 128.02 0.58 16.96
N ILE A 3 127.63 1.78 16.52
CA ILE A 3 128.26 2.60 15.50
C ILE A 3 128.93 3.77 16.22
N THR A 4 130.24 3.91 16.11
CA THR A 4 130.98 4.99 16.77
C THR A 4 131.59 5.91 15.73
N LEU A 5 131.36 7.22 15.86
CA LEU A 5 131.97 8.23 15.01
C LEU A 5 133.14 8.88 15.75
N ASN A 6 134.27 9.03 15.04
CA ASN A 6 135.41 9.77 15.57
C ASN A 6 135.29 11.29 15.27
N THR A 7 136.29 12.07 15.67
CA THR A 7 136.33 13.53 15.41
C THR A 7 136.29 13.89 13.93
N ASP A 8 136.84 13.04 13.06
CA ASP A 8 136.80 13.20 11.60
C ASP A 8 135.46 12.74 11.00
N TYR A 9 134.55 12.22 11.84
CA TYR A 9 133.25 11.66 11.48
C TYR A 9 133.36 10.38 10.63
N ASP A 10 134.50 9.70 10.73
CA ASP A 10 134.71 8.35 10.23
C ASP A 10 134.08 7.34 11.19
N VAL A 11 133.49 6.30 10.62
CA VAL A 11 132.67 5.32 11.33
C VAL A 11 133.49 4.07 11.68
N ALA A 12 133.46 3.69 12.96
CA ALA A 12 133.87 2.39 13.44
C ALA A 12 132.64 1.56 13.85
N LEU A 13 132.62 0.28 13.49
CA LEU A 13 131.50 -0.62 13.77
C LEU A 13 131.94 -1.72 14.74
N SER A 14 131.17 -1.95 15.79
CA SER A 14 131.34 -3.12 16.68
C SER A 14 131.08 -4.46 15.97
N THR A 15 130.23 -4.46 14.95
CA THR A 15 129.95 -5.58 14.04
C THR A 15 129.41 -5.01 12.73
N ALA A 16 129.54 -5.72 11.61
CA ALA A 16 128.90 -5.31 10.36
C ALA A 16 127.44 -5.79 10.26
N LEU A 17 126.99 -6.70 11.14
CA LEU A 17 125.63 -7.27 11.08
C LEU A 17 124.59 -6.31 11.66
N LEU A 18 123.66 -5.85 10.82
CA LEU A 18 122.53 -4.99 11.22
C LEU A 18 121.37 -5.79 11.82
N GLY A 19 121.09 -6.97 11.26
CA GLY A 19 119.99 -7.84 11.66
C GLY A 19 119.76 -8.93 10.62
N TYR A 20 118.71 -9.73 10.78
CA TYR A 20 118.30 -10.78 9.85
C TYR A 20 116.99 -10.44 9.14
N VAL A 21 116.79 -10.97 7.92
CA VAL A 21 115.58 -10.68 7.13
C VAL A 21 114.30 -10.97 7.92
N GLY A 22 113.36 -10.03 7.96
CA GLY A 22 112.06 -10.20 8.63
C GLY A 22 112.13 -10.25 10.16
N GLU A 23 113.25 -9.90 10.79
CA GLU A 23 113.38 -9.83 12.24
C GLU A 23 112.50 -8.69 12.79
N THR A 24 111.50 -9.04 13.61
CA THR A 24 110.54 -8.09 14.19
C THR A 24 110.98 -7.51 15.54
N ASN A 25 111.95 -8.15 16.20
CA ASN A 25 112.54 -7.72 17.46
C ASN A 25 114.05 -7.54 17.31
N ALA A 26 114.45 -6.74 16.32
CA ALA A 26 115.86 -6.52 16.04
C ALA A 26 116.59 -5.93 17.26
N ARG A 27 117.88 -6.26 17.39
CA ARG A 27 118.71 -5.66 18.43
C ARG A 27 118.88 -4.16 18.15
N PRO A 28 118.78 -3.29 19.17
CA PRO A 28 119.02 -1.87 18.95
C PRO A 28 120.42 -1.58 18.40
N VAL A 29 120.48 -0.60 17.53
CA VAL A 29 121.69 0.05 17.04
C VAL A 29 121.90 1.31 17.88
N SER A 30 122.97 1.33 18.65
CA SER A 30 123.44 2.51 19.37
C SER A 30 124.42 3.27 18.49
N VAL A 31 124.26 4.59 18.41
CA VAL A 31 125.14 5.49 17.64
C VAL A 31 125.79 6.47 18.60
N GLU A 32 127.11 6.40 18.69
CA GLU A 32 127.92 7.17 19.63
C GLU A 32 128.86 8.11 18.87
N GLY A 33 129.22 9.25 19.48
CA GLY A 33 130.15 10.22 18.89
C GLY A 33 129.59 11.01 17.69
N MET A 34 128.28 10.94 17.44
CA MET A 34 127.63 11.63 16.33
C MET A 34 127.45 13.14 16.55
N GLU A 35 127.64 13.64 17.78
CA GLU A 35 127.37 15.03 18.14
C GLU A 35 128.25 16.01 17.34
N ILE A 36 127.60 16.94 16.65
CA ILE A 36 128.24 18.05 15.93
C ILE A 36 127.64 19.35 16.46
N ASP A 37 128.50 20.31 16.79
CA ASP A 37 128.06 21.62 17.27
C ASP A 37 127.10 22.28 16.26
N GLY A 38 125.95 22.73 16.76
CA GLY A 38 124.89 23.34 15.97
C GLY A 38 124.02 22.40 15.11
N ALA A 39 124.14 21.06 15.24
CA ALA A 39 123.24 20.11 14.58
C ALA A 39 121.99 19.80 15.43
N ASP A 40 120.83 19.77 14.78
CA ASP A 40 119.51 19.53 15.41
C ASP A 40 118.95 18.14 15.10
N ARG A 41 119.43 17.48 14.05
CA ARG A 41 118.93 16.19 13.59
C ARG A 41 120.04 15.32 13.01
N TYR A 42 120.02 14.04 13.36
CA TYR A 42 120.94 13.04 12.82
C TYR A 42 120.15 11.98 12.08
N VAL A 43 120.48 11.80 10.80
CA VAL A 43 119.79 10.84 9.92
C VAL A 43 120.80 9.85 9.37
N MET A 44 120.49 8.56 9.48
CA MET A 44 121.18 7.51 8.75
C MET A 44 120.39 7.16 7.50
N THR A 45 120.99 7.40 6.33
CA THR A 45 120.43 6.92 5.06
C THR A 45 120.94 5.50 4.83
N ILE A 46 120.01 4.60 4.50
CA ILE A 46 120.29 3.22 4.11
C ILE A 46 119.88 3.04 2.65
N ASP A 47 120.86 2.80 1.79
CA ASP A 47 120.67 2.56 0.37
C ASP A 47 120.89 1.07 0.06
N TYR A 48 119.90 0.46 -0.58
CA TYR A 48 119.88 -0.95 -0.95
C TYR A 48 120.41 -1.20 -2.36
N GLY A 49 120.68 -0.15 -3.15
CA GLY A 49 121.22 -0.25 -4.50
C GLY A 49 120.18 -0.63 -5.58
N ASP A 50 118.94 -0.92 -5.21
CA ASP A 50 117.81 -1.25 -6.10
C ASP A 50 116.87 -0.05 -6.35
N GLY A 51 117.31 1.16 -5.98
CA GLY A 51 116.52 2.40 -6.07
C GLY A 51 115.67 2.70 -4.84
N VAL A 52 115.61 1.80 -3.85
CA VAL A 52 114.94 2.06 -2.57
C VAL A 52 115.96 2.56 -1.55
N GLN A 53 115.63 3.70 -0.93
CA GLN A 53 116.38 4.28 0.17
C GLN A 53 115.47 4.49 1.37
N TYR A 54 116.01 4.26 2.56
CA TYR A 54 115.34 4.60 3.81
C TYR A 54 116.13 5.66 4.55
N GLU A 55 115.42 6.65 5.09
CA GLU A 55 115.98 7.61 6.03
C GLU A 55 115.53 7.23 7.44
N VAL A 56 116.51 7.01 8.31
CA VAL A 56 116.29 6.64 9.69
C VAL A 56 116.71 7.79 10.58
N ASP A 57 115.79 8.26 11.42
CA ASP A 57 116.13 9.24 12.45
C ASP A 57 116.89 8.55 13.59
N ILE A 58 118.12 8.99 13.82
CA ILE A 58 119.00 8.47 14.88
C ILE A 58 119.34 9.56 15.90
N THR A 59 118.59 10.67 15.92
CA THR A 59 118.88 11.82 16.78
C THR A 59 118.93 11.45 18.27
N GLY A 60 118.15 10.45 18.69
CA GLY A 60 118.15 9.92 20.05
C GLY A 60 119.33 9.01 20.41
N GLY A 61 120.29 8.78 19.52
CA GLY A 61 121.49 7.96 19.76
C GLY A 61 121.23 6.46 19.79
N GLN A 62 119.98 6.03 19.66
CA GLN A 62 119.61 4.63 19.57
C GLN A 62 118.42 4.47 18.64
N TRP A 63 118.47 3.43 17.79
CA TRP A 63 117.38 3.07 16.89
C TRP A 63 117.29 1.56 16.74
N THR A 64 116.08 1.02 16.60
CA THR A 64 115.84 -0.41 16.38
C THR A 64 115.38 -0.64 14.95
N PRO A 65 116.10 -1.47 14.15
CA PRO A 65 115.67 -1.83 12.80
C PRO A 65 114.28 -2.49 12.78
N THR A 66 113.42 -2.05 11.85
CA THR A 66 112.11 -2.68 11.60
C THR A 66 112.22 -3.74 10.49
N ALA A 67 111.19 -4.58 10.37
CA ALA A 67 111.13 -5.62 9.34
C ALA A 67 111.25 -5.05 7.90
N ASP A 68 110.72 -3.84 7.66
CA ASP A 68 110.84 -3.16 6.36
C ASP A 68 112.28 -2.75 6.02
N ILE A 69 113.09 -2.47 7.05
CA ILE A 69 114.51 -2.17 6.89
C ILE A 69 115.29 -3.49 6.73
N LEU A 70 114.89 -4.54 7.41
CA LEU A 70 115.47 -5.86 7.26
C LEU A 70 114.78 -6.65 6.13
N ARG A 71 114.55 -6.01 4.97
CA ARG A 71 113.72 -6.57 3.88
C ARG A 71 114.40 -7.62 3.00
N SER A 72 115.73 -7.61 2.89
CA SER A 72 116.45 -8.54 2.03
C SER A 72 117.87 -8.79 2.50
N ALA A 73 118.34 -10.03 2.33
CA ALA A 73 119.66 -10.46 2.77
C ALA A 73 120.72 -9.91 1.81
N GLN A 74 121.37 -8.82 2.18
CA GLN A 74 122.40 -8.17 1.37
C GLN A 74 123.28 -7.23 2.19
N THR A 75 124.30 -6.67 1.56
CA THR A 75 125.09 -5.57 2.13
C THR A 75 124.50 -4.25 1.65
N VAL A 76 124.06 -3.41 2.58
CA VAL A 76 123.51 -2.08 2.31
C VAL A 76 124.58 -1.01 2.53
N SER A 77 124.47 0.08 1.77
CA SER A 77 125.35 1.24 1.93
C SER A 77 124.70 2.24 2.87
N CYS A 78 125.43 2.68 3.88
CA CYS A 78 124.94 3.58 4.91
C CYS A 78 125.77 4.86 4.97
N GLN A 79 125.10 5.98 5.23
CA GLN A 79 125.75 7.26 5.47
C GLN A 79 124.99 8.02 6.55
N ILE A 80 125.71 8.56 7.53
CA ILE A 80 125.14 9.36 8.61
C ILE A 80 125.36 10.83 8.30
N CYS A 81 124.30 11.62 8.43
CA CYS A 81 124.27 13.06 8.19
C CYS A 81 123.84 13.80 9.46
N ALA A 82 124.67 14.73 9.93
CA ALA A 82 124.30 15.74 10.91
C ALA A 82 123.71 16.94 10.17
N LYS A 83 122.47 17.30 10.51
CA LYS A 83 121.72 18.39 9.87
C LYS A 83 121.29 19.44 10.90
N LYS A 84 121.31 20.71 10.51
CA LYS A 84 120.80 21.85 11.28
C LYS A 84 119.47 22.32 10.70
N LEU A 85 118.51 22.64 11.55
CA LEU A 85 117.27 23.28 11.13
C LEU A 85 117.54 24.76 10.91
N SER A 86 117.38 25.22 9.67
CA SER A 86 117.53 26.63 9.29
C SER A 86 116.25 27.08 8.59
N GLY A 87 115.42 27.86 9.28
CA GLY A 87 114.08 28.19 8.80
C GLY A 87 113.15 26.97 8.86
N GLN A 88 112.66 26.51 7.71
CA GLN A 88 111.82 25.30 7.58
C GLN A 88 112.54 24.11 6.95
N GLU A 89 113.85 24.23 6.67
CA GLU A 89 114.62 23.19 6.00
C GLU A 89 115.82 22.73 6.83
N TYR A 90 116.18 21.45 6.68
CA TYR A 90 117.37 20.88 7.29
C TYR A 90 118.57 21.00 6.35
N ILE A 91 119.57 21.79 6.75
CA ILE A 91 120.84 21.95 6.03
C ILE A 91 121.89 20.95 6.54
N LEU A 92 122.69 20.36 5.65
CA LEU A 92 123.74 19.42 6.01
C LEU A 92 124.94 20.15 6.65
N LEU A 93 125.34 19.73 7.85
CA LEU A 93 126.54 20.22 8.52
C LEU A 93 127.74 19.31 8.31
N LYS A 94 127.56 18.01 8.53
CA LYS A 94 128.63 17.01 8.38
C LYS A 94 128.05 15.67 7.93
N LYS A 95 128.82 14.92 7.16
CA LYS A 95 128.45 13.58 6.70
C LYS A 95 129.58 12.60 6.93
N SER A 96 129.23 11.36 7.28
CA SER A 96 130.22 10.30 7.42
C SER A 96 130.71 9.86 6.04
N ARG A 97 131.85 9.18 6.00
CA ARG A 97 132.13 8.32 4.84
C ARG A 97 131.05 7.25 4.73
N ILE A 98 130.84 6.73 3.53
CA ILE A 98 129.95 5.60 3.32
C ILE A 98 130.55 4.38 4.02
N PHE A 99 129.76 3.75 4.87
CA PHE A 99 130.09 2.48 5.50
C PHE A 99 129.06 1.44 5.09
N ARG A 100 129.37 0.17 5.35
CA ARG A 100 128.55 -0.95 4.90
C ARG A 100 128.03 -1.72 6.09
N LEU A 101 126.72 -1.94 6.10
CA LEU A 101 126.06 -2.84 7.03
C LEU A 101 125.53 -4.05 6.27
N ARG A 102 125.52 -5.21 6.91
CA ARG A 102 125.05 -6.47 6.35
C ARG A 102 123.75 -6.87 7.01
N ILE A 103 122.75 -7.16 6.20
CA ILE A 103 121.53 -7.85 6.61
C ILE A 103 121.73 -9.33 6.31
N GLY A 104 121.69 -10.17 7.34
CA GLY A 104 121.84 -11.62 7.20
C GLY A 104 120.56 -12.29 6.69
N ALA A 105 120.70 -13.44 6.05
CA ALA A 105 119.55 -14.31 5.77
C ALA A 105 119.01 -14.88 7.08
N ALA A 106 117.70 -14.78 7.32
CA ALA A 106 117.08 -15.39 8.48
C ALA A 106 117.14 -16.93 8.40
N ILE A 107 117.30 -17.58 9.55
CA ILE A 107 117.17 -19.03 9.67
C ILE A 107 115.67 -19.31 9.91
N GLY A 108 114.88 -19.26 8.83
CA GLY A 108 113.43 -19.46 8.85
C GLY A 108 112.69 -18.61 7.81
N ASP A 109 111.66 -19.19 7.19
CA ASP A 109 110.81 -18.57 6.15
C ASP A 109 109.84 -17.53 6.72
N THR A 110 110.35 -16.45 7.31
CA THR A 110 109.51 -15.28 7.62
C THR A 110 109.38 -14.45 6.34
N ALA A 111 108.55 -14.93 5.41
CA ALA A 111 108.34 -14.32 4.10
C ALA A 111 107.63 -12.97 4.22
N ILE A 112 108.32 -11.89 3.86
CA ILE A 112 107.67 -10.61 3.56
C ILE A 112 106.83 -10.85 2.30
N PRO A 113 105.51 -10.53 2.31
CA PRO A 113 104.64 -10.80 1.16
C PRO A 113 105.22 -10.16 -0.10
N SER A 114 105.28 -10.93 -1.19
CA SER A 114 105.75 -10.39 -2.46
C SER A 114 104.76 -9.32 -2.96
N PRO A 115 105.22 -8.36 -3.80
CA PRO A 115 104.34 -7.37 -4.42
C PRO A 115 103.11 -7.98 -5.11
N VAL A 116 103.22 -9.20 -5.64
CA VAL A 116 102.10 -9.94 -6.26
C VAL A 116 101.02 -10.31 -5.25
N VAL A 117 101.39 -10.74 -4.04
CA VAL A 117 100.44 -11.05 -2.96
C VAL A 117 99.75 -9.78 -2.46
N ALA A 118 100.47 -8.65 -2.42
CA ALA A 118 99.87 -7.36 -2.09
C ALA A 118 98.88 -6.87 -3.15
N MET A 119 99.15 -7.11 -4.45
CA MET A 119 98.21 -6.81 -5.53
C MET A 119 96.94 -7.69 -5.45
N ASP A 120 97.06 -9.00 -5.18
CA ASP A 120 95.89 -9.89 -4.99
C ASP A 120 95.01 -9.43 -3.81
N ALA A 121 95.63 -8.98 -2.71
CA ALA A 121 94.90 -8.42 -1.58
C ALA A 121 94.14 -7.14 -1.96
N LEU A 122 94.73 -6.28 -2.80
CA LEU A 122 94.08 -5.06 -3.26
C LEU A 122 92.93 -5.36 -4.23
N ASP A 123 93.10 -6.32 -5.14
CA ASP A 123 92.05 -6.79 -6.05
C ASP A 123 90.86 -7.40 -5.31
N ARG A 124 91.12 -8.14 -4.21
CA ARG A 124 90.07 -8.66 -3.33
C ARG A 124 89.29 -7.53 -2.63
N ILE A 125 89.98 -6.48 -2.18
CA ILE A 125 89.33 -5.30 -1.58
C ILE A 125 88.47 -4.58 -2.62
N ASP A 126 88.95 -4.41 -3.84
CA ASP A 126 88.18 -3.82 -4.94
C ASP A 126 86.94 -4.68 -5.29
N ALA A 127 87.09 -6.00 -5.34
CA ALA A 127 85.97 -6.92 -5.54
C ALA A 127 84.91 -6.81 -4.41
N ILE A 128 85.33 -6.73 -3.15
CA ILE A 128 84.42 -6.51 -2.01
C ILE A 128 83.73 -5.15 -2.13
N GLY A 129 84.46 -4.10 -2.52
CA GLY A 129 83.88 -2.76 -2.72
C GLY A 129 82.80 -2.74 -3.80
N ARG A 130 83.06 -3.40 -4.94
CA ARG A 130 82.05 -3.57 -6.01
C ARG A 130 80.83 -4.36 -5.55
N GLN A 131 81.04 -5.45 -4.80
CA GLN A 131 79.95 -6.25 -4.27
C GLN A 131 79.10 -5.45 -3.28
N ALA A 132 79.72 -4.72 -2.34
CA ALA A 132 79.00 -3.90 -1.37
C ALA A 132 78.16 -2.81 -2.05
N HIS A 133 78.66 -2.23 -3.14
CA HIS A 133 77.90 -1.26 -3.94
C HIS A 133 76.69 -1.92 -4.64
N ALA A 134 76.86 -3.13 -5.20
CA ALA A 134 75.76 -3.87 -5.81
C ALA A 134 74.69 -4.28 -4.76
N ASP A 135 75.12 -4.69 -3.58
CA ASP A 135 74.22 -5.02 -2.46
C ASP A 135 73.47 -3.77 -1.98
N MET A 136 74.13 -2.62 -1.90
CA MET A 136 73.50 -1.34 -1.58
C MET A 136 72.43 -0.97 -2.62
N GLN A 137 72.73 -1.10 -3.92
CA GLN A 137 71.74 -0.83 -4.97
C GLN A 137 70.52 -1.74 -4.84
N THR A 138 70.75 -3.03 -4.58
CA THR A 138 69.67 -4.01 -4.36
C THR A 138 68.82 -3.63 -3.15
N ALA A 139 69.45 -3.20 -2.05
CA ALA A 139 68.75 -2.75 -0.84
C ALA A 139 67.92 -1.49 -1.08
N VAL A 140 68.44 -0.52 -1.85
CA VAL A 140 67.70 0.69 -2.23
C VAL A 140 66.47 0.33 -3.05
N THR A 141 66.60 -0.50 -4.08
CA THR A 141 65.46 -0.95 -4.89
C THR A 141 64.42 -1.72 -4.06
N ALA A 142 64.86 -2.55 -3.11
CA ALA A 142 63.97 -3.24 -2.19
C ALA A 142 63.20 -2.26 -1.27
N ALA A 143 63.87 -1.23 -0.75
CA ALA A 143 63.25 -0.20 0.07
C ALA A 143 62.23 0.66 -0.70
N GLU A 144 62.53 1.02 -1.95
CA GLU A 144 61.61 1.74 -2.84
C GLU A 144 60.37 0.89 -3.17
N THR A 145 60.56 -0.41 -3.42
CA THR A 145 59.48 -1.36 -3.66
C THR A 145 58.60 -1.49 -2.42
N ALA A 146 59.19 -1.62 -1.23
CA ALA A 146 58.46 -1.70 0.03
C ALA A 146 57.66 -0.41 0.32
N THR A 147 58.25 0.75 0.05
CA THR A 147 57.57 2.06 0.19
C THR A 147 56.36 2.14 -0.75
N THR A 148 56.52 1.74 -2.01
CA THR A 148 55.43 1.70 -2.99
C THR A 148 54.32 0.75 -2.57
N ALA A 149 54.66 -0.44 -2.08
CA ALA A 149 53.69 -1.40 -1.57
C ALA A 149 52.91 -0.85 -0.36
N ALA A 150 53.59 -0.16 0.57
CA ALA A 150 52.95 0.48 1.72
C ALA A 150 51.97 1.58 1.31
N GLU A 151 52.36 2.46 0.37
CA GLU A 151 51.46 3.50 -0.15
C GLU A 151 50.24 2.91 -0.88
N ASN A 152 50.43 1.83 -1.64
CA ASN A 152 49.31 1.13 -2.27
C ASN A 152 48.39 0.50 -1.23
N ALA A 153 48.92 -0.14 -0.18
CA ALA A 153 48.12 -0.70 0.91
C ALA A 153 47.30 0.39 1.63
N LYS A 154 47.89 1.57 1.85
CA LYS A 154 47.19 2.74 2.43
C LYS A 154 46.03 3.19 1.55
N LYS A 155 46.25 3.32 0.24
CA LYS A 155 45.18 3.66 -0.72
C LYS A 155 44.06 2.63 -0.73
N SER A 156 44.40 1.33 -0.74
CA SER A 156 43.43 0.25 -0.68
C SER A 156 42.62 0.27 0.62
N ALA A 157 43.25 0.54 1.77
CA ALA A 157 42.55 0.68 3.04
C ALA A 157 41.57 1.86 3.03
N THR A 158 41.95 3.01 2.47
CA THR A 158 41.04 4.15 2.30
C THR A 158 39.86 3.81 1.40
N ALA A 159 40.09 3.14 0.26
CA ALA A 159 39.02 2.71 -0.65
C ALA A 159 38.06 1.70 0.02
N ALA A 160 38.58 0.79 0.83
CA ALA A 160 37.77 -0.14 1.61
C ALA A 160 36.89 0.59 2.64
N GLY A 161 37.43 1.61 3.33
CA GLY A 161 36.67 2.46 4.24
C GLY A 161 35.51 3.18 3.55
N LEU A 162 35.78 3.85 2.42
CA LEU A 162 34.75 4.51 1.60
C LEU A 162 33.66 3.54 1.13
N SER A 163 34.04 2.31 0.78
CA SER A 163 33.10 1.26 0.37
C SER A 163 32.23 0.80 1.55
N ALA A 164 32.81 0.66 2.74
CA ALA A 164 32.07 0.33 3.96
C ALA A 164 31.07 1.43 4.34
N ASP A 165 31.47 2.70 4.28
CA ASP A 165 30.58 3.84 4.54
C ASP A 165 29.42 3.91 3.53
N THR A 166 29.71 3.57 2.27
CA THR A 166 28.69 3.47 1.23
C THR A 166 27.70 2.33 1.50
N ALA A 167 28.19 1.18 1.97
CA ALA A 167 27.34 0.04 2.33
C ALA A 167 26.45 0.37 3.55
N THR A 168 26.98 1.07 4.55
CA THR A 168 26.21 1.53 5.71
C THR A 168 25.08 2.47 5.28
N GLN A 169 25.38 3.48 4.44
CA GLN A 169 24.35 4.38 3.91
C GLN A 169 23.29 3.63 3.08
N ALA A 170 23.69 2.61 2.33
CA ALA A 170 22.74 1.78 1.58
C ALA A 170 21.82 0.98 2.50
N ALA A 171 22.33 0.47 3.63
CA ALA A 171 21.54 -0.21 4.64
C ALA A 171 20.53 0.74 5.32
N GLU A 172 20.95 1.94 5.72
CA GLU A 172 20.06 2.96 6.31
C GLU A 172 18.92 3.37 5.35
N ARG A 173 19.22 3.49 4.05
CA ARG A 173 18.22 3.75 3.01
C ARG A 173 17.25 2.58 2.85
N ALA A 174 17.73 1.34 2.96
CA ALA A 174 16.88 0.16 2.90
C ALA A 174 15.94 0.07 4.09
N GLU A 175 16.40 0.38 5.30
CA GLU A 175 15.55 0.47 6.51
C GLU A 175 14.47 1.54 6.36
N THR A 176 14.85 2.72 5.84
CA THR A 176 13.89 3.80 5.56
C THR A 176 12.83 3.38 4.52
N ALA A 177 13.25 2.66 3.48
CA ALA A 177 12.34 2.13 2.47
C ALA A 177 11.41 1.07 3.04
N GLN A 178 11.91 0.20 3.92
CA GLN A 178 11.10 -0.79 4.63
C GLN A 178 10.02 -0.11 5.50
N ALA A 179 10.40 0.87 6.33
CA ALA A 179 9.45 1.61 7.18
C ALA A 179 8.38 2.34 6.34
N SER A 180 8.78 2.87 5.18
CA SER A 180 7.85 3.49 4.22
C SER A 180 6.87 2.45 3.65
N ALA A 181 7.35 1.27 3.29
CA ALA A 181 6.51 0.18 2.78
C ALA A 181 5.53 -0.34 3.84
N GLU A 182 5.97 -0.50 5.10
CA GLU A 182 5.10 -0.89 6.22
C GLU A 182 3.99 0.16 6.48
N THR A 183 4.34 1.44 6.39
CA THR A 183 3.38 2.54 6.47
C THR A 183 2.35 2.48 5.34
N SER A 184 2.80 2.28 4.10
CA SER A 184 1.90 2.13 2.94
C SER A 184 0.99 0.90 3.05
N ALA A 185 1.49 -0.23 3.57
CA ALA A 185 0.68 -1.42 3.80
C ALA A 185 -0.44 -1.14 4.81
N THR A 186 -0.14 -0.46 5.92
CA THR A 186 -1.13 -0.06 6.94
C THR A 186 -2.20 0.87 6.36
N GLN A 187 -1.79 1.82 5.51
CA GLN A 187 -2.71 2.73 4.82
C GLN A 187 -3.63 1.96 3.86
N ALA A 188 -3.09 1.00 3.11
CA ALA A 188 -3.87 0.16 2.21
C ALA A 188 -4.92 -0.67 2.97
N ASP A 189 -4.56 -1.24 4.13
CA ASP A 189 -5.51 -1.97 4.97
C ASP A 189 -6.61 -1.07 5.54
N THR A 190 -6.26 0.16 5.92
CA THR A 190 -7.25 1.15 6.36
C THR A 190 -8.21 1.52 5.23
N ALA A 191 -7.69 1.75 4.02
CA ALA A 191 -8.51 2.04 2.84
C ALA A 191 -9.44 0.87 2.50
N ARG A 192 -8.96 -0.37 2.61
CA ARG A 192 -9.76 -1.59 2.41
C ARG A 192 -10.90 -1.70 3.42
N GLN A 193 -10.65 -1.43 4.70
CA GLN A 193 -11.68 -1.43 5.74
C GLN A 193 -12.72 -0.33 5.49
N GLY A 194 -12.29 0.86 5.06
CA GLY A 194 -13.18 1.95 4.66
C GLY A 194 -14.08 1.56 3.48
N ALA A 195 -13.50 0.93 2.45
CA ALA A 195 -14.26 0.45 1.29
C ALA A 195 -15.28 -0.63 1.67
N GLU A 196 -14.92 -1.56 2.54
CA GLU A 196 -15.84 -2.60 3.03
C GLU A 196 -16.98 -1.99 3.86
N THR A 197 -16.69 -1.00 4.69
CA THR A 197 -17.72 -0.26 5.44
C THR A 197 -18.69 0.47 4.49
N ALA A 198 -18.17 1.16 3.48
CA ALA A 198 -18.98 1.84 2.47
C ALA A 198 -19.85 0.85 1.67
N ARG A 199 -19.31 -0.32 1.32
CA ARG A 199 -20.05 -1.40 0.67
C ARG A 199 -21.22 -1.88 1.53
N GLN A 200 -21.00 -2.09 2.83
CA GLN A 200 -22.05 -2.50 3.76
C GLN A 200 -23.15 -1.44 3.88
N GLN A 201 -22.79 -0.17 3.99
CA GLN A 201 -23.75 0.95 4.02
C GLN A 201 -24.58 1.01 2.73
N ALA A 202 -23.95 0.82 1.56
CA ALA A 202 -24.64 0.79 0.28
C ALA A 202 -25.65 -0.36 0.18
N VAL A 203 -25.31 -1.55 0.68
CA VAL A 203 -26.24 -2.69 0.74
C VAL A 203 -27.43 -2.39 1.64
N THR A 204 -27.19 -1.81 2.82
CA THR A 204 -28.26 -1.40 3.74
C THR A 204 -29.19 -0.38 3.09
N ALA A 205 -28.64 0.66 2.45
CA ALA A 205 -29.43 1.66 1.74
C ALA A 205 -30.26 1.05 0.59
N GLN A 206 -29.68 0.13 -0.18
CA GLN A 206 -30.38 -0.58 -1.25
C GLN A 206 -31.55 -1.40 -0.69
N ASN A 207 -31.35 -2.11 0.44
CA ASN A 207 -32.40 -2.91 1.06
C ASN A 207 -33.55 -2.04 1.58
N THR A 208 -33.24 -0.91 2.23
CA THR A 208 -34.25 0.07 2.64
C THR A 208 -35.04 0.58 1.44
N ALA A 209 -34.37 0.92 0.33
CA ALA A 209 -35.04 1.38 -0.88
C ALA A 209 -35.97 0.31 -1.48
N LYS A 210 -35.57 -0.96 -1.49
CA LYS A 210 -36.42 -2.08 -1.93
C LYS A 210 -37.67 -2.23 -1.07
N ILE A 211 -37.53 -2.13 0.26
CA ILE A 211 -38.66 -2.20 1.19
C ILE A 211 -39.63 -1.04 0.95
N SER A 212 -39.12 0.19 0.83
CA SER A 212 -39.95 1.36 0.56
C SER A 212 -40.68 1.26 -0.78
N ALA A 213 -40.01 0.74 -1.82
CA ALA A 213 -40.65 0.50 -3.12
C ALA A 213 -41.76 -0.56 -3.03
N ALA A 214 -41.54 -1.64 -2.29
CA ALA A 214 -42.57 -2.66 -2.06
C ALA A 214 -43.77 -2.08 -1.29
N GLN A 215 -43.54 -1.29 -0.24
CA GLN A 215 -44.60 -0.61 0.51
C GLN A 215 -45.40 0.35 -0.38
N ALA A 216 -44.72 1.15 -1.22
CA ALA A 216 -45.39 2.05 -2.15
C ALA A 216 -46.26 1.29 -3.16
N SER A 217 -45.79 0.14 -3.66
CA SER A 217 -46.56 -0.71 -4.57
C SER A 217 -47.83 -1.27 -3.91
N VAL A 218 -47.74 -1.75 -2.65
CA VAL A 218 -48.90 -2.23 -1.90
C VAL A 218 -49.91 -1.10 -1.64
N SER A 219 -49.44 0.08 -1.24
CA SER A 219 -50.32 1.25 -1.03
C SER A 219 -51.03 1.69 -2.32
N ALA A 220 -50.35 1.62 -3.47
CA ALA A 220 -50.96 1.90 -4.76
C ALA A 220 -52.06 0.88 -5.10
N GLN A 221 -51.79 -0.42 -4.91
CA GLN A 221 -52.79 -1.48 -5.10
C GLN A 221 -54.01 -1.28 -4.18
N GLN A 222 -53.79 -0.91 -2.93
CA GLN A 222 -54.88 -0.62 -1.99
C GLN A 222 -55.73 0.57 -2.46
N THR A 223 -55.09 1.64 -2.94
CA THR A 223 -55.79 2.82 -3.47
C THR A 223 -56.69 2.46 -4.65
N ASP A 224 -56.24 1.58 -5.55
CA ASP A 224 -57.06 1.14 -6.67
C ASP A 224 -58.20 0.22 -6.23
N ALA A 225 -57.98 -0.64 -5.23
CA ALA A 225 -59.06 -1.42 -4.62
C ALA A 225 -60.12 -0.51 -3.97
N ASP A 226 -59.70 0.51 -3.23
CA ASP A 226 -60.59 1.47 -2.56
C ASP A 226 -61.44 2.26 -3.57
N LYS A 227 -60.88 2.61 -4.73
CA LYS A 227 -61.65 3.22 -5.84
C LYS A 227 -62.75 2.30 -6.34
N ILE A 228 -62.46 1.00 -6.53
CA ILE A 228 -63.44 0.01 -7.00
C ILE A 228 -64.58 -0.12 -5.97
N VAL A 229 -64.23 -0.24 -4.69
CA VAL A 229 -65.22 -0.32 -3.59
C VAL A 229 -66.09 0.94 -3.57
N THR A 230 -65.48 2.11 -3.64
CA THR A 230 -66.19 3.40 -3.65
C THR A 230 -67.13 3.53 -4.85
N ALA A 231 -66.71 3.11 -6.04
CA ALA A 231 -67.57 3.09 -7.22
C ALA A 231 -68.76 2.12 -7.04
N GLY A 232 -68.55 0.97 -6.39
CA GLY A 232 -69.60 0.03 -6.02
C GLY A 232 -70.65 0.64 -5.07
N TYR A 233 -70.20 1.37 -4.04
CA TYR A 233 -71.10 2.10 -3.16
C TYR A 233 -71.87 3.19 -3.89
N ALA A 234 -71.22 3.97 -4.75
CA ALA A 234 -71.89 4.99 -5.56
C ALA A 234 -72.97 4.38 -6.47
N LYS A 235 -72.70 3.23 -7.09
CA LYS A 235 -73.68 2.49 -7.90
C LYS A 235 -74.88 2.04 -7.06
N THR A 236 -74.63 1.46 -5.89
CA THR A 236 -75.69 1.02 -4.97
C THR A 236 -76.55 2.18 -4.50
N ALA A 237 -75.93 3.29 -4.12
CA ALA A 237 -76.63 4.52 -3.72
C ALA A 237 -77.51 5.05 -4.86
N LYS A 238 -77.00 5.05 -6.10
CA LYS A 238 -77.77 5.43 -7.28
C LYS A 238 -78.98 4.52 -7.50
N THR A 239 -78.80 3.19 -7.43
CA THR A 239 -79.90 2.24 -7.56
C THR A 239 -80.99 2.49 -6.51
N ASN A 240 -80.62 2.69 -5.24
CA ASN A 240 -81.59 2.99 -4.18
C ASN A 240 -82.34 4.31 -4.40
N ALA A 241 -81.64 5.34 -4.91
CA ALA A 241 -82.26 6.61 -5.26
C ALA A 241 -83.25 6.46 -6.43
N ASP A 242 -82.87 5.71 -7.47
CA ASP A 242 -83.72 5.42 -8.63
C ASP A 242 -84.96 4.60 -8.20
N SER A 243 -84.80 3.59 -7.33
CA SER A 243 -85.91 2.83 -6.72
C SER A 243 -86.84 3.72 -5.89
N THR A 244 -86.28 4.61 -5.07
CA THR A 244 -87.08 5.57 -4.27
C THR A 244 -87.90 6.51 -5.17
N ALA A 245 -87.34 6.93 -6.31
CA ALA A 245 -88.07 7.74 -7.28
C ALA A 245 -89.22 6.96 -7.93
N ALA A 246 -88.99 5.70 -8.29
CA ALA A 246 -90.02 4.80 -8.82
C ALA A 246 -91.14 4.55 -7.81
N ASP A 247 -90.80 4.26 -6.54
CA ASP A 247 -91.78 4.08 -5.46
C ASP A 247 -92.63 5.34 -5.26
N ARG A 248 -92.02 6.53 -5.30
CA ARG A 248 -92.75 7.80 -5.20
C ARG A 248 -93.73 7.98 -6.35
N GLN A 249 -93.34 7.64 -7.58
CA GLN A 249 -94.21 7.71 -8.74
C GLN A 249 -95.38 6.71 -8.62
N ALA A 250 -95.11 5.48 -8.17
CA ALA A 250 -96.15 4.48 -7.94
C ALA A 250 -97.16 4.95 -6.87
N VAL A 251 -96.68 5.54 -5.77
CA VAL A 251 -97.54 6.13 -4.73
C VAL A 251 -98.38 7.28 -5.28
N GLN A 252 -97.82 8.14 -6.14
CA GLN A 252 -98.60 9.21 -6.79
C GLN A 252 -99.71 8.65 -7.67
N THR A 253 -99.43 7.65 -8.50
CA THR A 253 -100.44 6.98 -9.33
C THR A 253 -101.54 6.36 -8.46
N LEU A 254 -101.17 5.65 -7.39
CA LEU A 254 -102.13 5.08 -6.43
C LEU A 254 -102.98 6.17 -5.75
N ALA A 255 -102.38 7.29 -5.36
CA ALA A 255 -103.12 8.41 -4.76
C ALA A 255 -104.12 9.03 -5.74
N THR A 256 -103.76 9.17 -7.01
CA THR A 256 -104.69 9.59 -8.08
C THR A 256 -105.83 8.59 -8.24
N GLN A 257 -105.52 7.30 -8.28
CA GLN A 257 -106.54 6.25 -8.38
C GLN A 257 -107.51 6.26 -7.19
N VAL A 258 -106.99 6.34 -5.95
CA VAL A 258 -107.80 6.44 -4.74
C VAL A 258 -108.73 7.66 -4.78
N THR A 259 -108.25 8.78 -5.33
CA THR A 259 -109.07 9.99 -5.50
C THR A 259 -110.23 9.74 -6.48
N ALA A 260 -109.96 9.06 -7.60
CA ALA A 260 -110.98 8.67 -8.57
C ALA A 260 -112.00 7.66 -7.98
N ASP A 261 -111.52 6.62 -7.30
CA ASP A 261 -112.36 5.62 -6.65
C ASP A 261 -113.27 6.26 -5.60
N LYS A 262 -112.76 7.22 -4.83
CA LYS A 262 -113.55 7.99 -3.87
C LYS A 262 -114.66 8.80 -4.53
N ALA A 263 -114.39 9.41 -5.69
CA ALA A 263 -115.40 10.13 -6.47
C ALA A 263 -116.48 9.17 -6.99
N ASN A 264 -116.09 8.01 -7.54
CA ASN A 264 -117.02 6.97 -7.99
C ASN A 264 -117.91 6.46 -6.85
N VAL A 265 -117.34 6.24 -5.65
CA VAL A 265 -118.12 5.83 -4.47
C VAL A 265 -119.13 6.91 -4.07
N ALA A 266 -118.73 8.18 -4.12
CA ALA A 266 -119.64 9.29 -3.81
C ALA A 266 -120.81 9.36 -4.82
N GLU A 267 -120.52 9.22 -6.12
CA GLU A 267 -121.52 9.17 -7.18
C GLU A 267 -122.48 7.98 -7.00
N ASN A 268 -121.94 6.77 -6.79
CA ASN A 268 -122.74 5.58 -6.50
C ASN A 268 -123.61 5.75 -5.24
N THR A 269 -123.08 6.39 -4.19
CA THR A 269 -123.83 6.66 -2.95
C THR A 269 -125.00 7.61 -3.21
N ALA A 270 -124.77 8.67 -3.99
CA ALA A 270 -125.83 9.58 -4.41
C ALA A 270 -126.89 8.83 -5.25
N LYS A 271 -126.45 7.97 -6.18
CA LYS A 271 -127.36 7.19 -7.00
C LYS A 271 -128.22 6.22 -6.19
N VAL A 272 -127.63 5.56 -5.20
CA VAL A 272 -128.37 4.70 -4.25
C VAL A 272 -129.40 5.52 -3.45
N ALA A 273 -129.09 6.75 -3.05
CA ALA A 273 -130.04 7.61 -2.35
C ALA A 273 -131.21 8.05 -3.24
N GLU A 274 -130.95 8.36 -4.51
CA GLU A 274 -131.99 8.60 -5.52
C GLU A 274 -132.88 7.37 -5.72
N ASP A 275 -132.28 6.21 -5.98
CA ASP A 275 -133.00 4.96 -6.22
C ASP A 275 -133.83 4.56 -4.98
N ARG A 276 -133.31 4.82 -3.78
CA ARG A 276 -134.06 4.67 -2.52
C ARG A 276 -135.28 5.59 -2.46
N THR A 277 -135.12 6.86 -2.79
CA THR A 277 -136.23 7.84 -2.83
C THR A 277 -137.29 7.43 -3.85
N ALA A 278 -136.87 6.93 -5.01
CA ALA A 278 -137.77 6.41 -6.03
C ALA A 278 -138.52 5.15 -5.54
N ALA A 279 -137.82 4.22 -4.89
CA ALA A 279 -138.44 3.03 -4.29
C ALA A 279 -139.41 3.38 -3.16
N GLU A 280 -139.08 4.33 -2.29
CA GLU A 280 -139.98 4.84 -1.24
C GLU A 280 -141.22 5.50 -1.84
N THR A 281 -141.06 6.29 -2.91
CA THR A 281 -142.18 6.90 -3.65
C THR A 281 -143.07 5.83 -4.29
N ALA A 282 -142.48 4.81 -4.91
CA ALA A 282 -143.21 3.69 -5.48
C ALA A 282 -143.96 2.91 -4.39
N ALA A 283 -143.35 2.67 -3.24
CA ALA A 283 -143.99 2.02 -2.09
C ALA A 283 -145.15 2.86 -1.54
N GLN A 284 -144.99 4.17 -1.41
CA GLN A 284 -146.08 5.09 -1.02
C GLN A 284 -147.22 5.09 -2.05
N THR A 285 -146.91 5.01 -3.34
CA THR A 285 -147.93 4.91 -4.40
C THR A 285 -148.70 3.60 -4.30
N VAL A 286 -148.01 2.46 -4.10
CA VAL A 286 -148.65 1.17 -3.85
C VAL A 286 -149.51 1.21 -2.59
N GLN A 287 -149.03 1.84 -1.53
CA GLN A 287 -149.80 2.02 -0.29
C GLN A 287 -151.04 2.89 -0.52
N ALA A 288 -150.93 4.02 -1.24
CA ALA A 288 -152.07 4.87 -1.58
C ALA A 288 -153.10 4.14 -2.43
N VAL A 289 -152.65 3.28 -3.36
CA VAL A 289 -153.56 2.38 -4.11
C VAL A 289 -154.25 1.43 -3.14
N ALA A 290 -153.51 0.77 -2.24
CA ALA A 290 -154.09 -0.13 -1.23
C ALA A 290 -155.10 0.59 -0.31
N ASP A 291 -154.79 1.81 0.14
CA ASP A 291 -155.65 2.62 1.02
C ASP A 291 -156.88 3.18 0.28
N SER A 292 -156.82 3.32 -1.05
CA SER A 292 -157.97 3.72 -1.88
C SER A 292 -158.94 2.57 -2.18
N LEU A 293 -158.56 1.33 -1.85
CA LEU A 293 -159.45 0.19 -1.92
C LEU A 293 -160.48 0.32 -0.79
N PRO A 294 -161.79 0.16 -1.07
CA PRO A 294 -162.80 0.02 -0.02
C PRO A 294 -162.41 -1.04 1.01
N ASP A 295 -162.76 -0.84 2.29
CA ASP A 295 -162.48 -1.83 3.36
C ASP A 295 -163.03 -3.23 3.05
N ASP A 296 -164.02 -3.32 2.15
CA ASP A 296 -164.61 -4.56 1.66
C ASP A 296 -164.00 -5.07 0.35
N TYR A 297 -162.99 -4.43 -0.25
CA TYR A 297 -162.49 -4.76 -1.60
C TYR A 297 -161.94 -6.19 -1.70
N VAL A 298 -161.23 -6.67 -0.69
CA VAL A 298 -160.77 -8.07 -0.62
C VAL A 298 -161.98 -9.03 -0.55
N THR A 299 -163.03 -8.63 0.15
CA THR A 299 -164.29 -9.38 0.27
C THR A 299 -165.15 -9.28 -1.00
N ALA A 300 -165.07 -8.15 -1.72
CA ALA A 300 -165.78 -7.88 -2.96
C ALA A 300 -165.12 -8.60 -4.15
N VAL A 301 -163.78 -8.62 -4.23
CA VAL A 301 -163.03 -9.45 -5.19
C VAL A 301 -163.24 -10.93 -4.89
N GLY A 302 -163.30 -11.32 -3.61
CA GLY A 302 -163.72 -12.66 -3.18
C GLY A 302 -165.12 -13.03 -3.69
N LYS A 303 -166.10 -12.13 -3.51
CA LYS A 303 -167.47 -12.28 -4.04
C LYS A 303 -167.55 -12.24 -5.57
N ILE A 304 -166.68 -11.51 -6.28
CA ILE A 304 -166.61 -11.53 -7.75
C ILE A 304 -166.02 -12.85 -8.23
N ALA A 305 -165.04 -13.43 -7.53
CA ALA A 305 -164.53 -14.77 -7.83
C ALA A 305 -165.60 -15.85 -7.56
N GLU A 306 -166.36 -15.73 -6.46
CA GLU A 306 -167.52 -16.56 -6.14
C GLU A 306 -168.63 -16.42 -7.20
N ASN A 307 -169.00 -15.19 -7.58
CA ASN A 307 -170.00 -14.92 -8.61
C ASN A 307 -169.55 -15.35 -10.01
N THR A 308 -168.24 -15.30 -10.32
CA THR A 308 -167.70 -15.82 -11.59
C THR A 308 -167.78 -17.34 -11.64
N ALA A 309 -167.58 -18.02 -10.49
CA ALA A 309 -167.82 -19.45 -10.37
C ALA A 309 -169.32 -19.79 -10.49
N GLU A 310 -170.22 -19.00 -9.89
CA GLU A 310 -171.67 -19.20 -9.98
C GLU A 310 -172.23 -18.91 -11.39
N ILE A 311 -171.74 -17.89 -12.10
CA ILE A 311 -172.12 -17.59 -13.50
C ILE A 311 -171.63 -18.70 -14.45
N SER A 312 -170.49 -19.34 -14.17
CA SER A 312 -170.02 -20.48 -14.96
C SER A 312 -170.92 -21.73 -14.84
N ALA A 313 -171.73 -21.82 -13.78
CA ALA A 313 -172.65 -22.95 -13.54
C ALA A 313 -174.02 -22.77 -14.23
N VAL A 314 -174.36 -21.58 -14.73
CA VAL A 314 -175.62 -21.31 -15.45
C VAL A 314 -175.39 -21.35 -16.97
N LYS A 315 -175.24 -22.57 -17.51
CA LYS A 315 -175.45 -22.85 -18.95
C LYS A 315 -176.72 -23.68 -19.12
N LEU A 316 -177.86 -23.02 -19.27
CA LEU A 316 -179.09 -23.65 -19.76
C LEU A 316 -179.00 -23.78 -21.29
N THR A 317 -179.06 -25.00 -21.79
CA THR A 317 -179.03 -25.31 -23.23
C THR A 317 -180.36 -24.94 -23.90
N ASP A 318 -180.30 -24.37 -25.12
CA ASP A 318 -181.40 -23.80 -25.92
C ASP A 318 -182.74 -24.54 -25.90
N LYS A 319 -182.75 -25.88 -25.76
CA LYS A 319 -183.98 -26.68 -25.65
C LYS A 319 -184.88 -26.31 -24.46
N GLU A 320 -184.31 -25.76 -23.38
CA GLU A 320 -185.07 -25.33 -22.19
C GLU A 320 -185.63 -23.90 -22.36
N LEU A 321 -184.93 -23.04 -23.10
CA LEU A 321 -185.36 -21.68 -23.43
C LEU A 321 -186.55 -21.69 -24.41
N THR A 322 -186.48 -22.52 -25.46
CA THR A 322 -187.58 -22.64 -26.43
C THR A 322 -188.87 -23.20 -25.79
N ARG A 323 -188.75 -24.09 -24.79
CA ARG A 323 -189.94 -24.62 -24.07
C ARG A 323 -190.61 -23.56 -23.20
N ARG A 324 -189.85 -22.68 -22.56
CA ARG A 324 -190.37 -21.57 -21.73
C ARG A 324 -190.91 -20.41 -22.55
N VAL A 325 -190.39 -20.18 -23.76
CA VAL A 325 -190.92 -19.17 -24.70
C VAL A 325 -192.23 -19.62 -25.36
N ASN A 326 -192.38 -20.89 -25.76
CA ASN A 326 -193.65 -21.38 -26.32
C ASN A 326 -194.77 -21.50 -25.25
N ALA A 327 -194.42 -21.75 -23.99
CA ALA A 327 -195.38 -21.74 -22.88
C ALA A 327 -195.90 -20.32 -22.53
N LEU A 328 -195.22 -19.26 -23.00
CA LEU A 328 -195.62 -17.87 -22.82
C LEU A 328 -196.48 -17.32 -23.98
N TYR A 329 -196.67 -18.08 -25.06
CA TYR A 329 -197.51 -17.68 -26.20
C TYR A 329 -198.97 -18.17 -26.09
N ASP A 330 -199.28 -19.15 -25.23
CA ASP A 330 -200.62 -19.77 -25.09
C ASP A 330 -201.41 -19.37 -23.82
N LEU A 331 -200.92 -18.45 -22.99
CA LEU A 331 -201.65 -17.99 -21.79
C LEU A 331 -201.68 -16.46 -21.67
N GLY A 332 -202.62 -15.86 -22.40
CA GLY A 332 -203.58 -14.93 -21.79
C GLY A 332 -203.16 -13.47 -21.56
N ASN A 333 -203.72 -12.60 -22.42
CA ASN A 333 -204.20 -11.24 -22.13
C ASN A 333 -203.23 -10.20 -21.54
N GLY A 334 -202.87 -9.25 -22.41
CA GLY A 334 -202.94 -7.82 -22.10
C GLY A 334 -201.82 -7.25 -21.24
N ILE A 335 -201.03 -6.34 -21.82
CA ILE A 335 -200.96 -4.92 -21.44
C ILE A 335 -199.76 -4.31 -22.19
N THR A 336 -200.11 -3.56 -23.21
CA THR A 336 -199.40 -2.41 -23.77
C THR A 336 -199.01 -1.40 -22.69
N HIS A 337 -197.78 -0.88 -22.73
CA HIS A 337 -197.38 0.50 -22.39
C HIS A 337 -195.90 0.62 -22.83
N GLN A 338 -195.55 1.29 -23.95
CA GLN A 338 -195.44 2.74 -24.16
C GLN A 338 -194.85 3.53 -22.98
N PHE A 339 -193.79 4.29 -23.31
CA PHE A 339 -193.48 5.70 -23.03
C PHE A 339 -191.96 5.83 -22.77
N GLU A 340 -191.18 6.37 -23.72
CA GLU A 340 -190.94 7.82 -24.00
C GLU A 340 -190.13 8.53 -22.91
N THR A 341 -188.94 8.99 -23.34
CA THR A 341 -188.26 10.28 -23.06
C THR A 341 -188.27 10.86 -21.64
N ASP A 342 -187.07 10.93 -21.04
CA ASP A 342 -186.22 12.13 -21.00
C ASP A 342 -184.73 11.75 -21.01
#